data_AF-W2ZAI8-F1
#
_entry.id   AF-W2ZAI8-F1
#
_cell.length_a   1.000
_cell.length_b   1.000
_cell.length_c   1.000
_cell.angle_alpha   90.00
_cell.angle_beta   90.00
_cell.angle_gamma   90.00
#
_symmetry.space_group_name_H-M   'P 1'
#
loop_
_entity.id
_entity.type
_entity.pdbx_description
1 polymer ?
#
loop_
_entity_poly.entity_id
_entity_poly.type
_entity_poly.pdbx_seq_one_letter_code
_entity_poly.pdbx_strand_id
1 'polypeptide(L)'
;VQVPAGDSFLAAIRSVATVKLHSPTCHLGLKSKLPAMATHQQEIKTPVVDTIQSPAHNVGDYDHYQYQPDSTFKVDVAANSHDVLKEENEKGKPLKKFLWWRITKKQRIFAILGIVLVVLAVLIIIAWFVIVKAVFQHNVNKIKMSVNYLDINQISDQTKLSSELSLRMTHDLSMNARSDATTAKLLYDGSTFATFEFPALTIDKGEQSYDLNITSDLIVTDADVFSSMSTAVMDDVSVVFDTTAKVKAHALGFSYGGLDFKRELSIEGFNNFRDPLTVIDHIDFWGCTDEGWTMDIDVNVTNVSQMGLNGIGYLNLTLYVEQDYLGYLSGMTPEVGVPRGMSQQTFRLFVDVDNHSNMVKMVTALIDNYVQYFITGESSYATDYTLFKDALAVMNMSIIYTDSTRRIDLNSSCDLVTLLTG
;
A
#
# COMPACT_ATOMS: atom_id res chain seq x y z
N VAL A 1 26.37 -50.56 -63.19
CA VAL A 1 26.79 -51.82 -62.54
C VAL A 1 26.76 -51.59 -61.04
N GLN A 2 26.01 -52.46 -60.36
CA GLN A 2 25.67 -52.64 -58.93
C GLN A 2 26.42 -51.95 -57.78
N VAL A 3 25.62 -51.56 -56.78
CA VAL A 3 25.89 -51.26 -55.35
C VAL A 3 26.37 -52.52 -54.58
N PRO A 4 26.96 -52.43 -53.35
CA PRO A 4 26.20 -52.30 -52.08
C PRO A 4 26.84 -51.29 -51.08
N ALA A 5 26.13 -50.47 -50.30
CA ALA A 5 25.26 -50.74 -49.14
C ALA A 5 25.96 -51.48 -47.99
N GLY A 6 26.13 -50.81 -46.84
CA GLY A 6 26.71 -51.37 -45.62
C GLY A 6 26.35 -50.55 -44.39
N ASP A 7 25.22 -50.89 -43.79
CA ASP A 7 24.80 -50.56 -42.43
C ASP A 7 25.90 -50.90 -41.41
N SER A 8 26.30 -49.95 -40.56
CA SER A 8 27.05 -50.22 -39.32
C SER A 8 27.11 -48.97 -38.42
N PHE A 9 26.02 -48.67 -37.70
CA PHE A 9 26.13 -47.90 -36.44
C PHE A 9 25.02 -48.16 -35.41
N LEU A 10 24.05 -49.04 -35.70
CA LEU A 10 22.95 -49.42 -34.80
C LEU A 10 23.15 -50.78 -34.11
N ALA A 11 24.39 -51.18 -33.82
CA ALA A 11 24.72 -52.50 -33.26
C ALA A 11 25.63 -52.51 -32.00
N ALA A 12 25.83 -51.37 -31.34
CA ALA A 12 26.42 -51.29 -30.01
C ALA A 12 25.73 -50.12 -29.30
N ILE A 13 24.81 -50.27 -28.35
CA ILE A 13 24.93 -50.94 -27.06
C ILE A 13 23.50 -51.31 -26.61
N ARG A 14 23.13 -52.59 -26.72
CA ARG A 14 22.02 -53.21 -25.98
C ARG A 14 22.57 -54.49 -25.38
N SER A 15 22.21 -54.75 -24.11
CA SER A 15 22.47 -55.96 -23.31
C SER A 15 23.74 -55.99 -22.45
N VAL A 16 23.62 -55.53 -21.19
CA VAL A 16 23.89 -56.39 -20.02
C VAL A 16 22.84 -56.12 -18.92
N ALA A 17 22.06 -57.18 -18.65
CA ALA A 17 21.35 -57.60 -17.43
C ALA A 17 20.73 -56.53 -16.49
N THR A 18 19.41 -56.36 -16.42
CA THR A 18 18.48 -57.11 -15.54
C THR A 18 19.06 -57.67 -14.23
N VAL A 19 18.84 -56.95 -13.13
CA VAL A 19 18.64 -57.52 -11.79
C VAL A 19 17.35 -56.95 -11.21
N LYS A 20 16.46 -57.86 -10.79
CA LYS A 20 15.14 -57.60 -10.22
C LYS A 20 15.20 -57.85 -8.71
N LEU A 21 14.35 -57.13 -7.97
CA LEU A 21 13.87 -57.38 -6.60
C LEU A 21 14.73 -56.90 -5.43
N HIS A 22 14.41 -55.73 -4.86
CA HIS A 22 13.64 -55.66 -3.61
C HIS A 22 13.31 -54.21 -3.26
N SER A 23 12.03 -53.97 -2.99
CA SER A 23 11.56 -52.77 -2.30
C SER A 23 11.97 -52.87 -0.83
N PRO A 24 12.34 -51.74 -0.20
CA PRO A 24 11.82 -51.46 1.12
C PRO A 24 11.12 -50.10 1.12
N THR A 25 9.82 -50.16 1.34
CA THR A 25 9.03 -49.15 2.03
C THR A 25 9.75 -48.71 3.31
N CYS A 26 10.28 -47.49 3.32
CA CYS A 26 10.60 -46.78 4.56
C CYS A 26 9.47 -45.80 4.87
N HIS A 27 8.58 -46.26 5.73
CA HIS A 27 7.74 -45.43 6.58
C HIS A 27 8.64 -44.52 7.44
N LEU A 28 8.62 -43.22 7.17
CA LEU A 28 8.94 -42.22 8.18
C LEU A 28 7.63 -41.58 8.62
N GLY A 29 7.02 -42.22 9.62
CA GLY A 29 6.01 -41.59 10.44
C GLY A 29 6.67 -40.54 11.32
N LEU A 30 6.41 -39.27 11.04
CA LEU A 30 6.42 -38.26 12.10
C LEU A 30 5.01 -38.12 12.63
N LYS A 31 4.87 -38.62 13.87
CA LYS A 31 3.70 -38.47 14.72
C LYS A 31 3.35 -36.99 14.91
N SER A 32 2.12 -36.68 14.54
CA SER A 32 1.18 -35.84 15.27
C SER A 32 1.67 -35.24 16.60
N LYS A 33 1.72 -33.91 16.65
CA LYS A 33 1.36 -33.14 17.85
C LYS A 33 0.60 -31.90 17.42
N LEU A 34 -0.73 -32.04 17.33
CA LEU A 34 -1.63 -30.95 17.66
C LEU A 34 -1.39 -30.55 19.12
N PRO A 35 -1.40 -29.26 19.45
CA PRO A 35 -2.09 -28.78 20.63
C PRO A 35 -3.38 -28.09 20.21
N ALA A 36 -4.42 -28.42 20.96
CA ALA A 36 -5.77 -27.92 20.83
C ALA A 36 -5.86 -26.40 21.09
N MET A 37 -6.95 -25.85 20.53
CA MET A 37 -7.63 -24.61 20.90
C MET A 37 -7.36 -24.14 22.34
N ALA A 38 -6.91 -22.89 22.46
CA ALA A 38 -7.19 -22.05 23.61
C ALA A 38 -7.98 -20.84 23.13
N THR A 39 -9.31 -20.92 23.23
CA THR A 39 -10.23 -19.78 23.24
C THR A 39 -9.91 -18.90 24.45
N HIS A 40 -9.39 -17.70 24.21
CA HIS A 40 -9.45 -16.61 25.19
C HIS A 40 -10.51 -15.60 24.74
N GLN A 41 -11.73 -15.80 25.25
CA GLN A 41 -12.67 -14.70 25.48
C GLN A 41 -12.07 -13.82 26.57
N GLN A 42 -11.96 -12.51 26.31
CA GLN A 42 -11.93 -11.52 27.37
C GLN A 42 -13.05 -10.51 27.14
N GLU A 43 -14.17 -10.79 27.80
CA GLU A 43 -15.28 -9.89 27.99
C GLU A 43 -15.03 -9.05 29.25
N ILE A 44 -14.92 -7.74 29.02
CA ILE A 44 -15.38 -6.60 29.83
C ILE A 44 -15.51 -6.82 31.35
N LYS A 45 -14.79 -5.99 32.14
CA LYS A 45 -15.28 -5.46 33.41
C LYS A 45 -14.61 -4.13 33.77
N THR A 46 -15.34 -3.05 33.60
CA THR A 46 -15.17 -1.78 34.32
C THR A 46 -15.36 -1.98 35.82
N PRO A 47 -14.70 -1.16 36.66
CA PRO A 47 -15.31 -0.76 37.91
C PRO A 47 -15.40 0.76 38.06
N VAL A 48 -16.54 1.15 38.60
CA VAL A 48 -16.91 2.49 39.05
C VAL A 48 -16.22 2.80 40.39
N VAL A 49 -15.79 4.06 40.47
CA VAL A 49 -15.49 4.94 41.63
C VAL A 49 -15.92 4.43 43.02
N ASP A 50 -15.01 4.51 43.99
CA ASP A 50 -15.28 5.23 45.25
C ASP A 50 -14.03 5.65 46.03
N THR A 51 -14.25 6.55 46.97
CA THR A 51 -13.39 7.67 47.39
C THR A 51 -12.56 7.38 48.66
N ILE A 52 -11.54 8.23 48.91
CA ILE A 52 -11.00 8.72 50.21
C ILE A 52 -9.58 8.25 50.64
N GLN A 53 -8.80 9.27 51.03
CA GLN A 53 -7.67 9.33 52.00
C GLN A 53 -6.20 9.22 51.53
N SER A 54 -5.57 10.40 51.51
CA SER A 54 -4.14 10.70 51.76
C SER A 54 -3.80 10.50 53.27
N PRO A 55 -2.56 10.68 53.79
CA PRO A 55 -1.24 10.94 53.15
C PRO A 55 -0.02 10.17 53.76
N ALA A 56 1.15 10.22 53.10
CA ALA A 56 2.49 10.24 53.72
C ALA A 56 3.53 10.66 52.65
N HIS A 57 4.15 11.85 52.67
CA HIS A 57 5.28 12.37 53.48
C HIS A 57 6.66 11.69 53.27
N ASN A 58 7.56 12.38 52.53
CA ASN A 58 8.94 12.81 52.89
C ASN A 58 9.67 13.30 51.62
N VAL A 59 10.03 14.58 51.45
CA VAL A 59 11.09 15.41 52.10
C VAL A 59 12.49 14.93 51.68
N GLY A 60 13.40 15.76 51.16
CA GLY A 60 13.38 17.20 50.91
C GLY A 60 14.73 17.68 50.34
N ASP A 61 14.84 18.98 50.08
CA ASP A 61 16.08 19.72 50.30
C ASP A 61 15.78 21.20 50.58
N TYR A 62 16.57 21.78 51.47
CA TYR A 62 16.40 23.06 52.15
C TYR A 62 17.30 24.14 51.54
N ASP A 63 16.89 25.42 51.59
CA ASP A 63 17.48 26.40 52.51
C ASP A 63 17.01 27.87 52.30
N HIS A 64 16.60 28.47 53.44
CA HIS A 64 16.76 29.85 53.94
C HIS A 64 16.29 31.08 53.09
N TYR A 65 15.55 32.08 53.60
CA TYR A 65 15.60 32.77 54.91
C TYR A 65 14.25 33.44 55.34
N GLN A 66 14.09 33.52 56.67
CA GLN A 66 13.53 34.61 57.51
C GLN A 66 12.01 34.83 57.73
N TYR A 67 11.64 34.55 58.98
CA TYR A 67 10.54 35.03 59.83
C TYR A 67 10.79 36.51 60.22
N GLN A 68 9.83 37.41 60.51
CA GLN A 68 8.85 37.42 61.61
C GLN A 68 7.89 38.65 61.41
N PRO A 69 6.68 38.69 62.03
CA PRO A 69 5.48 39.35 61.50
C PRO A 69 5.14 40.69 62.17
N ASP A 70 4.30 41.45 61.46
CA ASP A 70 3.46 42.58 61.87
C ASP A 70 2.57 42.86 60.64
N SER A 71 1.33 43.29 60.63
CA SER A 71 0.46 43.91 61.63
C SER A 71 -0.96 43.99 61.02
N THR A 72 -1.97 43.78 61.88
CA THR A 72 -3.29 44.45 61.93
C THR A 72 -4.03 44.89 60.65
N PHE A 73 -5.28 44.43 60.49
CA PHE A 73 -6.42 45.36 60.43
C PHE A 73 -7.76 44.67 60.81
N LYS A 74 -8.41 45.22 61.84
CA LYS A 74 -9.72 44.83 62.41
C LYS A 74 -10.85 45.50 61.65
N VAL A 75 -12.04 44.91 61.63
CA VAL A 75 -13.31 45.65 61.81
C VAL A 75 -14.31 44.75 62.51
N ASP A 76 -14.62 45.10 63.76
CA ASP A 76 -15.80 44.63 64.49
C ASP A 76 -16.55 45.85 65.03
N VAL A 77 -17.88 45.80 64.86
CA VAL A 77 -18.97 46.37 65.66
C VAL A 77 -18.86 47.85 66.10
N ALA A 78 -19.80 48.67 65.61
CA ALA A 78 -20.12 49.96 66.20
C ALA A 78 -21.43 49.88 66.99
N ALA A 79 -21.37 50.25 68.27
CA ALA A 79 -22.50 50.69 69.09
C ALA A 79 -22.11 51.98 69.81
N ASN A 80 -22.96 53.01 69.66
CA ASN A 80 -23.07 54.23 70.48
C ASN A 80 -21.84 55.19 70.44
N SER A 81 -21.93 56.52 70.49
CA SER A 81 -22.95 57.44 70.99
C SER A 81 -22.61 58.88 70.55
N HIS A 82 -23.66 59.65 70.29
CA HIS A 82 -23.88 61.07 70.61
C HIS A 82 -22.89 62.21 70.27
N ASP A 83 -23.54 63.24 69.71
CA ASP A 83 -23.30 64.68 69.79
C ASP A 83 -22.21 65.31 68.91
N VAL A 84 -22.62 66.18 67.97
CA VAL A 84 -22.63 67.65 68.14
C VAL A 84 -23.15 68.33 66.86
N LEU A 85 -24.28 69.03 67.02
CA LEU A 85 -24.77 70.30 66.44
C LEU A 85 -24.33 70.83 65.05
N LYS A 86 -25.36 71.28 64.30
CA LYS A 86 -25.46 72.48 63.41
C LYS A 86 -24.66 72.41 62.08
N GLU A 87 -25.10 72.94 60.94
CA GLU A 87 -26.13 73.92 60.57
C GLU A 87 -26.39 73.82 59.03
N GLU A 88 -27.58 74.25 58.62
CA GLU A 88 -27.93 74.88 57.33
C GLU A 88 -27.77 74.18 55.95
N ASN A 89 -28.95 73.85 55.39
CA ASN A 89 -29.52 74.45 54.16
C ASN A 89 -28.75 74.36 52.82
N GLU A 90 -29.21 73.51 51.90
CA GLU A 90 -29.58 73.94 50.53
C GLU A 90 -30.30 72.82 49.74
N LYS A 91 -31.33 73.21 48.98
CA LYS A 91 -32.12 72.36 48.06
C LYS A 91 -31.38 72.18 46.73
N GLY A 92 -31.39 70.98 46.15
CA GLY A 92 -30.87 70.81 44.77
C GLY A 92 -31.03 69.43 44.09
N LYS A 93 -32.26 69.05 43.74
CA LYS A 93 -32.70 68.09 42.69
C LYS A 93 -32.33 66.58 42.81
N PRO A 94 -33.28 65.65 42.56
CA PRO A 94 -33.00 64.21 42.63
C PRO A 94 -32.38 63.70 41.32
N LEU A 95 -31.27 62.96 41.41
CA LEU A 95 -30.79 62.13 40.31
C LEU A 95 -31.78 60.98 40.06
N LYS A 96 -32.28 60.91 38.84
CA LYS A 96 -33.21 59.88 38.34
C LYS A 96 -32.59 58.48 38.49
N LYS A 97 -33.24 57.62 39.27
CA LYS A 97 -33.09 56.16 39.23
C LYS A 97 -33.54 55.64 37.85
N PHE A 98 -32.60 55.25 37.01
CA PHE A 98 -32.91 54.53 35.77
C PHE A 98 -32.88 53.01 36.01
N LEU A 99 -33.96 52.35 35.55
CA LEU A 99 -34.24 50.92 35.48
C LEU A 99 -34.40 50.12 36.80
N TRP A 100 -35.51 50.38 37.48
CA TRP A 100 -36.26 49.35 38.18
C TRP A 100 -37.41 48.89 37.27
N TRP A 101 -37.19 47.84 36.47
CA TRP A 101 -38.26 47.27 35.66
C TRP A 101 -39.12 46.36 36.55
N ARG A 102 -40.24 46.90 37.06
CA ARG A 102 -41.33 46.08 37.61
C ARG A 102 -41.98 45.30 36.47
N ILE A 103 -41.36 44.19 36.08
CA ILE A 103 -41.97 43.23 35.14
C ILE A 103 -43.19 42.63 35.85
N THR A 104 -44.37 42.80 35.25
CA THR A 104 -45.62 42.21 35.76
C THR A 104 -45.58 40.68 35.66
N LYS A 105 -46.28 39.95 36.56
CA LYS A 105 -46.28 38.46 36.58
C LYS A 105 -46.54 37.83 35.20
N LYS A 106 -47.38 38.48 34.36
CA LYS A 106 -47.70 38.03 32.99
C LYS A 106 -46.52 38.17 32.02
N GLN A 107 -45.73 39.25 32.12
CA GLN A 107 -44.56 39.48 31.27
C GLN A 107 -43.39 38.52 31.58
N ARG A 108 -43.25 38.06 32.84
CA ARG A 108 -42.29 36.99 33.19
C ARG A 108 -42.63 35.66 32.53
N ILE A 109 -43.92 35.32 32.45
CA ILE A 109 -44.38 34.07 31.82
C ILE A 109 -44.11 34.08 30.31
N PHE A 110 -44.39 35.19 29.61
CA PHE A 110 -44.07 35.33 28.18
C PHE A 110 -42.56 35.30 27.90
N ALA A 111 -41.74 35.90 28.77
CA ALA A 111 -40.28 35.83 28.64
C ALA A 111 -39.75 34.40 28.81
N ILE A 112 -40.26 33.65 29.80
CA ILE A 112 -39.89 32.24 30.01
C ILE A 112 -40.35 31.38 28.82
N LEU A 113 -41.57 31.55 28.33
CA LEU A 113 -42.08 30.87 27.14
C LEU A 113 -41.24 31.17 25.89
N GLY A 114 -40.83 32.43 25.71
CA GLY A 114 -39.93 32.84 24.63
C GLY A 114 -38.56 32.18 24.74
N ILE A 115 -37.96 32.14 25.94
CA ILE A 115 -36.69 31.44 26.18
C ILE A 115 -36.84 29.94 25.90
N VAL A 116 -37.91 29.31 26.37
CA VAL A 116 -38.18 27.89 26.10
C VAL A 116 -38.29 27.64 24.60
N LEU A 117 -38.99 28.48 23.85
CA LEU A 117 -39.09 28.39 22.39
C LEU A 117 -37.72 28.54 21.70
N VAL A 118 -36.90 29.49 22.14
CA VAL A 118 -35.54 29.68 21.61
C VAL A 118 -34.66 28.47 21.93
N VAL A 119 -34.72 27.94 23.16
CA VAL A 119 -34.00 26.72 23.53
C VAL A 119 -34.46 25.54 22.67
N LEU A 120 -35.77 25.38 22.46
CA LEU A 120 -36.32 24.32 21.61
C LEU A 120 -35.87 24.48 20.15
N ALA A 121 -35.87 25.70 19.62
CA ALA A 121 -35.37 26.00 18.28
C ALA A 121 -33.88 25.69 18.15
N VAL A 122 -33.07 26.07 19.15
CA VAL A 122 -31.64 25.74 19.20
C VAL A 122 -31.42 24.22 19.25
N LEU A 123 -32.19 23.49 20.06
CA LEU A 123 -32.13 22.03 20.12
C LEU A 123 -32.50 21.38 18.78
N ILE A 124 -33.54 21.90 18.10
CA ILE A 124 -33.92 21.42 16.76
C ILE A 124 -32.80 21.69 15.75
N ILE A 125 -32.17 22.87 15.80
CA ILE A 125 -31.04 23.20 14.92
C ILE A 125 -29.86 22.25 15.18
N ILE A 126 -29.50 22.01 16.44
CA ILE A 126 -28.42 21.07 16.79
C ILE A 126 -28.77 19.66 16.29
N ALA A 127 -29.98 19.17 16.55
CA ALA A 127 -30.44 17.86 16.08
C ALA A 127 -30.39 17.78 14.55
N TRP A 128 -30.81 18.85 13.85
CA TRP A 128 -30.75 18.94 12.40
C TRP A 128 -29.32 18.78 11.86
N PHE A 129 -28.34 19.48 12.43
CA PHE A 129 -26.94 19.36 11.99
C PHE A 129 -26.38 17.95 12.17
N VAL A 130 -26.74 17.25 13.25
CA VAL A 130 -26.31 15.86 13.49
C VAL A 130 -26.97 14.90 12.50
N ILE A 131 -28.27 15.06 12.25
CA ILE A 131 -29.03 14.21 11.32
C ILE A 131 -28.51 14.37 9.89
N VAL A 132 -28.25 15.61 9.44
CA VAL A 132 -27.70 15.86 8.10
C VAL A 132 -26.36 15.15 7.93
N LYS A 133 -25.42 15.29 8.87
CA LYS A 133 -24.15 14.55 8.83
C LYS A 133 -24.37 13.05 8.67
N ALA A 134 -25.25 12.48 9.50
CA ALA A 134 -25.52 11.04 9.49
C ALA A 134 -26.11 10.58 8.15
N VAL A 135 -27.00 11.34 7.53
CA VAL A 135 -27.58 11.01 6.22
C VAL A 135 -26.52 11.05 5.11
N PHE A 136 -25.66 12.07 5.08
CA PHE A 136 -24.57 12.14 4.12
C PHE A 136 -23.58 10.99 4.32
N GLN A 137 -23.20 10.70 5.56
CA GLN A 137 -22.29 9.59 5.88
C GLN A 137 -22.87 8.23 5.51
N HIS A 138 -24.18 8.02 5.76
CA HIS A 138 -24.88 6.79 5.37
C HIS A 138 -24.81 6.55 3.87
N ASN A 139 -25.03 7.58 3.06
CA ASN A 139 -24.92 7.50 1.60
C ASN A 139 -23.47 7.23 1.16
N VAL A 140 -22.49 7.91 1.76
CA VAL A 140 -21.08 7.63 1.50
C VAL A 140 -20.76 6.17 1.80
N ASN A 141 -21.24 5.60 2.90
CA ASN A 141 -20.98 4.20 3.28
C ASN A 141 -21.61 3.17 2.32
N LYS A 142 -22.62 3.53 1.53
CA LYS A 142 -23.23 2.65 0.53
C LYS A 142 -22.38 2.47 -0.74
N ILE A 143 -21.41 3.37 -0.98
CA ILE A 143 -20.57 3.31 -2.18
C ILE A 143 -19.58 2.16 -2.03
N LYS A 144 -19.64 1.15 -2.89
CA LYS A 144 -18.65 0.09 -2.99
C LYS A 144 -17.66 0.42 -4.10
N MET A 145 -16.39 0.12 -3.88
CA MET A 145 -15.33 0.27 -4.87
C MET A 145 -14.49 -1.00 -4.93
N SER A 146 -14.11 -1.39 -6.14
CA SER A 146 -13.07 -2.39 -6.38
C SER A 146 -12.12 -1.86 -7.45
N VAL A 147 -10.86 -2.26 -7.39
CA VAL A 147 -9.87 -1.87 -8.39
C VAL A 147 -10.10 -2.74 -9.62
N ASN A 148 -10.21 -2.12 -10.79
CA ASN A 148 -10.09 -2.84 -12.06
C ASN A 148 -8.62 -2.95 -12.43
N TYR A 149 -7.91 -1.84 -12.35
CA TYR A 149 -6.47 -1.78 -12.58
C TYR A 149 -5.81 -0.50 -12.05
N LEU A 150 -4.49 -0.54 -11.90
CA LEU A 150 -3.62 0.59 -11.58
C LEU A 150 -2.35 0.54 -12.44
N ASP A 151 -2.18 1.44 -13.38
CA ASP A 151 -0.94 1.54 -14.15
C ASP A 151 -0.05 2.65 -13.61
N ILE A 152 1.23 2.35 -13.43
CA ILE A 152 2.28 3.35 -13.33
C ILE A 152 2.81 3.58 -14.74
N ASN A 153 2.67 4.80 -15.26
CA ASN A 153 3.01 5.14 -16.63
C ASN A 153 4.37 5.82 -16.77
N GLN A 154 4.79 6.50 -15.70
CA GLN A 154 6.07 7.19 -15.67
C GLN A 154 6.48 7.45 -14.23
N ILE A 155 7.78 7.37 -13.95
CA ILE A 155 8.36 7.81 -12.68
C ILE A 155 8.97 9.18 -12.90
N SER A 156 8.34 10.22 -12.38
CA SER A 156 8.80 11.61 -12.56
C SER A 156 9.99 11.93 -11.67
N ASP A 157 9.98 11.41 -10.43
CA ASP A 157 11.06 11.47 -9.46
C ASP A 157 10.95 10.31 -8.45
N GLN A 158 11.79 10.28 -7.41
CA GLN A 158 11.82 9.22 -6.40
C GLN A 158 10.61 9.22 -5.43
N THR A 159 9.61 10.09 -5.61
CA THR A 159 8.38 10.09 -4.80
C THR A 159 7.10 10.26 -5.61
N LYS A 160 7.19 10.54 -6.90
CA LYS A 160 6.06 10.90 -7.75
C LYS A 160 5.92 9.95 -8.94
N LEU A 161 4.87 9.14 -8.89
CA LEU A 161 4.55 8.13 -9.90
C LEU A 161 3.33 8.59 -10.70
N SER A 162 3.49 8.87 -11.98
CA SER A 162 2.33 9.17 -12.83
C SER A 162 1.53 7.90 -13.05
N SER A 163 0.23 7.96 -12.78
CA SER A 163 -0.58 6.75 -12.73
C SER A 163 -1.97 6.89 -13.34
N GLU A 164 -2.51 5.77 -13.79
CA GLU A 164 -3.87 5.62 -14.25
C GLU A 164 -4.57 4.54 -13.42
N LEU A 165 -5.56 4.96 -12.64
CA LEU A 165 -6.35 4.09 -11.77
C LEU A 165 -7.76 3.92 -12.37
N SER A 166 -8.18 2.69 -12.59
CA SER A 166 -9.57 2.36 -12.90
C SER A 166 -10.23 1.67 -11.72
N LEU A 167 -11.37 2.21 -11.27
CA LEU A 167 -12.17 1.67 -10.19
C LEU A 167 -13.57 1.33 -10.67
N ARG A 168 -14.05 0.13 -10.36
CA ARG A 168 -15.47 -0.19 -10.46
C ARG A 168 -16.17 0.39 -9.25
N MET A 169 -17.05 1.36 -9.46
CA MET A 169 -17.90 1.92 -8.42
C MET A 169 -19.33 1.38 -8.53
N THR A 170 -19.90 0.94 -7.41
CA THR A 170 -21.30 0.50 -7.33
C THR A 170 -21.99 1.14 -6.14
N HIS A 171 -23.20 1.66 -6.32
CA HIS A 171 -23.95 2.30 -5.23
C HIS A 171 -25.47 2.23 -5.47
N ASP A 172 -26.23 2.47 -4.39
CA ASP A 172 -27.68 2.72 -4.44
C ASP A 172 -28.02 3.94 -3.56
N LEU A 173 -28.09 5.11 -4.19
CA LEU A 173 -28.28 6.39 -3.50
C LEU A 173 -29.72 6.89 -3.61
N SER A 174 -30.26 7.47 -2.55
CA SER A 174 -31.62 8.02 -2.57
C SER A 174 -31.75 9.34 -3.34
N MET A 175 -30.63 9.98 -3.69
CA MET A 175 -30.60 11.31 -4.30
C MET A 175 -29.32 11.51 -5.11
N ASN A 176 -29.39 12.39 -6.12
CA ASN A 176 -28.22 12.80 -6.87
C ASN A 176 -27.28 13.57 -5.93
N ALA A 177 -25.99 13.33 -6.08
CA ALA A 177 -24.95 13.95 -5.29
C ALA A 177 -23.77 14.36 -6.15
N ARG A 178 -22.97 15.28 -5.63
CA ARG A 178 -21.66 15.64 -6.18
C ARG A 178 -20.63 15.64 -5.07
N SER A 179 -19.40 15.20 -5.33
CA SER A 179 -18.27 15.41 -4.45
C SER A 179 -17.33 16.49 -4.99
N ASP A 180 -16.69 17.23 -4.09
CA ASP A 180 -15.51 18.00 -4.44
C ASP A 180 -14.31 17.05 -4.64
N ALA A 181 -13.29 17.52 -5.36
CA ALA A 181 -12.01 16.81 -5.43
C ALA A 181 -11.40 16.70 -4.03
N THR A 182 -10.71 15.59 -3.77
CA THR A 182 -10.09 15.31 -2.47
C THR A 182 -8.81 14.51 -2.63
N THR A 183 -7.97 14.48 -1.60
CA THR A 183 -6.79 13.65 -1.57
C THR A 183 -7.09 12.41 -0.73
N ALA A 184 -6.96 11.25 -1.35
CA ALA A 184 -7.02 9.97 -0.67
C ALA A 184 -5.64 9.58 -0.15
N LYS A 185 -5.58 9.07 1.07
CA LYS A 185 -4.41 8.41 1.65
C LYS A 185 -4.54 6.92 1.41
N LEU A 186 -3.47 6.29 0.96
CA LEU A 186 -3.36 4.85 0.78
C LEU A 186 -2.49 4.29 1.91
N LEU A 187 -2.99 3.27 2.59
CA LEU A 187 -2.41 2.71 3.79
C LEU A 187 -2.15 1.22 3.60
N TYR A 188 -0.95 0.80 3.97
CA TYR A 188 -0.54 -0.60 4.00
C TYR A 188 -0.11 -0.92 5.43
N ASP A 189 -0.62 -2.01 5.98
CA ASP A 189 -0.46 -2.39 7.40
C ASP A 189 -0.74 -1.23 8.38
N GLY A 190 -1.82 -0.48 8.12
CA GLY A 190 -2.26 0.65 8.93
C GLY A 190 -1.41 1.94 8.80
N SER A 191 -0.34 1.94 8.01
CA SER A 191 0.56 3.08 7.80
C SER A 191 0.40 3.69 6.41
N THR A 192 0.44 5.01 6.28
CA THR A 192 0.23 5.68 4.97
C THR A 192 1.48 5.57 4.11
N PHE A 193 1.41 4.88 2.97
CA PHE A 193 2.52 4.78 2.01
C PHE A 193 2.47 5.84 0.92
N ALA A 194 1.27 6.25 0.50
CA ALA A 194 1.11 7.23 -0.57
C ALA A 194 -0.19 8.02 -0.45
N THR A 195 -0.27 9.06 -1.28
CA THR A 195 -1.48 9.85 -1.51
C THR A 195 -1.82 9.87 -2.99
N PHE A 196 -3.10 9.99 -3.28
CA PHE A 196 -3.64 9.99 -4.63
C PHE A 196 -4.75 11.05 -4.73
N GLU A 197 -4.69 11.91 -5.74
CA GLU A 197 -5.76 12.89 -5.94
C GLU A 197 -6.98 12.24 -6.60
N PHE A 198 -8.12 12.37 -5.94
CA PHE A 198 -9.38 11.84 -6.40
C PHE A 198 -10.26 13.00 -6.92
N PRO A 199 -10.70 12.95 -8.19
CA PRO A 199 -11.40 14.06 -8.81
C PRO A 199 -12.80 14.27 -8.23
N ALA A 200 -13.37 15.45 -8.51
CA ALA A 200 -14.76 15.73 -8.21
C ALA A 200 -15.67 14.77 -9.00
N LEU A 201 -16.59 14.08 -8.32
CA LEU A 201 -17.53 13.15 -8.95
C LEU A 201 -18.94 13.73 -8.96
N THR A 202 -19.69 13.37 -10.00
CA THR A 202 -21.16 13.46 -9.99
C THR A 202 -21.71 12.04 -9.90
N ILE A 203 -22.62 11.83 -8.96
CA ILE A 203 -23.15 10.52 -8.62
C ILE A 203 -24.67 10.59 -8.72
N ASP A 204 -25.23 9.81 -9.64
CA ASP A 204 -26.68 9.78 -9.85
C ASP A 204 -27.40 8.97 -8.78
N LYS A 205 -28.69 9.24 -8.60
CA LYS A 205 -29.54 8.47 -7.69
C LYS A 205 -29.83 7.06 -8.24
N GLY A 206 -30.26 6.19 -7.34
CA GLY A 206 -30.63 4.82 -7.60
C GLY A 206 -29.43 3.88 -7.64
N GLU A 207 -29.71 2.64 -8.03
CA GLU A 207 -28.73 1.60 -8.24
C GLU A 207 -27.93 1.88 -9.51
N GLN A 208 -26.61 1.98 -9.39
CA GLN A 208 -25.68 2.21 -10.49
C GLN A 208 -24.43 1.35 -10.31
N SER A 209 -23.82 0.99 -11.44
CA SER A 209 -22.52 0.32 -11.49
C SER A 209 -21.76 0.79 -12.73
N TYR A 210 -20.60 1.40 -12.54
CA TYR A 210 -19.80 1.96 -13.63
C TYR A 210 -18.32 2.07 -13.26
N ASP A 211 -17.48 2.25 -14.27
CA ASP A 211 -16.04 2.39 -14.11
C ASP A 211 -15.63 3.87 -14.05
N LEU A 212 -14.76 4.18 -13.11
CA LEU A 212 -14.11 5.48 -12.94
C LEU A 212 -12.67 5.34 -13.40
N ASN A 213 -12.27 6.09 -14.43
CA ASN A 213 -10.88 6.15 -14.86
C ASN A 213 -10.29 7.48 -14.39
N ILE A 214 -9.21 7.40 -13.61
CA ILE A 214 -8.59 8.54 -12.94
C ILE A 214 -7.12 8.56 -13.30
N THR A 215 -6.70 9.60 -14.02
CA THR A 215 -5.29 9.88 -14.28
C THR A 215 -4.81 10.90 -13.28
N SER A 216 -3.87 10.50 -12.42
CA SER A 216 -3.29 11.37 -11.39
C SER A 216 -1.93 10.84 -10.95
N ASP A 217 -1.18 11.69 -10.26
CA ASP A 217 0.10 11.29 -9.69
C ASP A 217 -0.13 10.63 -8.32
N LEU A 218 0.44 9.45 -8.15
CA LEU A 218 0.58 8.79 -6.86
C LEU A 218 1.85 9.33 -6.19
N ILE A 219 1.66 10.01 -5.06
CA ILE A 219 2.73 10.68 -4.32
C ILE A 219 3.07 9.81 -3.11
N VAL A 220 4.25 9.18 -3.14
CA VAL A 220 4.81 8.40 -2.06
C VAL A 220 5.12 9.30 -0.87
N THR A 221 4.52 9.00 0.27
CA THR A 221 4.69 9.77 1.52
C THR A 221 5.63 9.10 2.50
N ASP A 222 5.75 7.78 2.42
CA ASP A 222 6.64 6.97 3.25
C ASP A 222 7.27 5.89 2.37
N ALA A 223 8.58 6.01 2.15
CA ALA A 223 9.31 5.13 1.24
C ALA A 223 9.46 3.71 1.81
N ASP A 224 9.56 3.55 3.13
CA ASP A 224 9.75 2.24 3.76
C ASP A 224 8.45 1.43 3.73
N VAL A 225 7.31 2.09 4.00
CA VAL A 225 5.99 1.47 3.88
C VAL A 225 5.65 1.20 2.41
N PHE A 226 6.01 2.11 1.50
CA PHE A 226 5.86 1.87 0.06
C PHE A 226 6.68 0.67 -0.39
N SER A 227 7.94 0.56 0.04
CA SER A 227 8.81 -0.57 -0.28
C SER A 227 8.22 -1.89 0.22
N SER A 228 7.68 -1.90 1.43
CA SER A 228 7.00 -3.07 2.00
C SER A 228 5.76 -3.47 1.18
N MET A 229 4.96 -2.49 0.75
CA MET A 229 3.78 -2.71 -0.08
C MET A 229 4.17 -3.21 -1.48
N SER A 230 5.14 -2.58 -2.14
CA SER A 230 5.58 -2.97 -3.49
C SER A 230 6.24 -4.35 -3.50
N THR A 231 6.96 -4.71 -2.44
CA THR A 231 7.51 -6.06 -2.24
C THR A 231 6.40 -7.10 -2.14
N ALA A 232 5.36 -6.83 -1.36
CA ALA A 232 4.18 -7.71 -1.29
C ALA A 232 3.48 -7.82 -2.66
N VAL A 233 3.34 -6.71 -3.39
CA VAL A 233 2.75 -6.72 -4.74
C VAL A 233 3.57 -7.56 -5.70
N MET A 234 4.90 -7.58 -5.58
CA MET A 234 5.75 -8.43 -6.42
C MET A 234 5.59 -9.92 -6.08
N ASP A 235 5.59 -10.28 -4.79
CA ASP A 235 5.67 -11.69 -4.38
C ASP A 235 4.30 -12.39 -4.24
N ASP A 236 3.29 -11.68 -3.75
CA ASP A 236 1.98 -12.24 -3.42
C ASP A 236 1.04 -12.30 -4.63
N VAL A 237 0.06 -13.22 -4.56
CA VAL A 237 -1.03 -13.33 -5.54
C VAL A 237 -2.02 -12.17 -5.42
N SER A 238 -2.23 -11.66 -4.20
CA SER A 238 -3.13 -10.54 -3.95
C SER A 238 -2.67 -9.74 -2.74
N VAL A 239 -2.79 -8.41 -2.85
CA VAL A 239 -2.43 -7.46 -1.81
C VAL A 239 -3.65 -6.62 -1.47
N VAL A 240 -3.85 -6.39 -0.17
CA VAL A 240 -4.93 -5.56 0.37
C VAL A 240 -4.34 -4.30 0.98
N PHE A 241 -4.95 -3.16 0.70
CA PHE A 241 -4.58 -1.87 1.28
C PHE A 241 -5.81 -1.03 1.58
N ASP A 242 -5.71 -0.21 2.61
CA ASP A 242 -6.77 0.70 3.02
C ASP A 242 -6.64 2.04 2.30
N THR A 243 -7.77 2.66 2.02
CA THR A 243 -7.88 4.00 1.46
C THR A 243 -8.71 4.86 2.37
N THR A 244 -8.20 6.02 2.77
CA THR A 244 -8.93 6.97 3.61
C THR A 244 -8.94 8.38 3.03
N ALA A 245 -10.08 9.07 3.07
CA ALA A 245 -10.21 10.44 2.62
C ALA A 245 -11.28 11.19 3.43
N LYS A 246 -11.19 12.53 3.41
CA LYS A 246 -12.26 13.41 3.89
C LYS A 246 -12.98 13.98 2.67
N VAL A 247 -14.25 13.59 2.50
CA VAL A 247 -15.06 14.01 1.35
C VAL A 247 -15.95 15.19 1.74
N LYS A 248 -16.09 16.12 0.82
CA LYS A 248 -17.14 17.13 0.84
C LYS A 248 -18.15 16.83 -0.25
N ALA A 249 -19.39 16.63 0.16
CA ALA A 249 -20.48 16.23 -0.73
C ALA A 249 -21.57 17.30 -0.79
N HIS A 250 -22.24 17.36 -1.92
CA HIS A 250 -23.32 18.30 -2.22
C HIS A 250 -24.54 17.52 -2.69
N ALA A 251 -25.69 17.74 -2.08
CA ALA A 251 -26.96 17.12 -2.47
C ALA A 251 -28.14 17.98 -2.02
N LEU A 252 -29.21 18.03 -2.83
CA LEU A 252 -30.44 18.79 -2.53
C LEU A 252 -30.22 20.27 -2.16
N GLY A 253 -29.18 20.91 -2.71
CA GLY A 253 -28.83 22.30 -2.41
C GLY A 253 -28.03 22.49 -1.11
N PHE A 254 -27.73 21.41 -0.39
CA PHE A 254 -26.88 21.42 0.80
C PHE A 254 -25.47 20.93 0.48
N SER A 255 -24.49 21.43 1.23
CA SER A 255 -23.10 20.97 1.20
C SER A 255 -22.67 20.54 2.59
N TYR A 256 -21.98 19.41 2.69
CA TYR A 256 -21.44 18.91 3.94
C TYR A 256 -20.01 18.39 3.74
N GLY A 257 -19.08 18.90 4.56
CA GLY A 257 -17.67 18.55 4.52
C GLY A 257 -17.23 17.62 5.66
N GLY A 258 -16.08 16.98 5.50
CA GLY A 258 -15.48 16.14 6.55
C GLY A 258 -16.15 14.77 6.71
N LEU A 259 -16.84 14.29 5.66
CA LEU A 259 -17.37 12.94 5.61
C LEU A 259 -16.23 11.94 5.54
N ASP A 260 -16.31 10.89 6.33
CA ASP A 260 -15.30 9.83 6.37
C ASP A 260 -15.50 8.91 5.17
N PHE A 261 -14.51 8.85 4.29
CA PHE A 261 -14.45 7.86 3.23
C PHE A 261 -13.34 6.88 3.57
N LYS A 262 -13.69 5.61 3.82
CA LYS A 262 -12.75 4.54 4.14
C LYS A 262 -13.06 3.31 3.32
N ARG A 263 -12.11 2.81 2.53
CA ARG A 263 -12.30 1.62 1.70
C ARG A 263 -11.10 0.72 1.81
N GLU A 264 -11.35 -0.56 2.03
CA GLU A 264 -10.36 -1.60 1.80
C GLU A 264 -10.40 -1.92 0.30
N LEU A 265 -9.24 -1.87 -0.35
CA LEU A 265 -9.05 -2.19 -1.76
C LEU A 265 -8.12 -3.40 -1.85
N SER A 266 -8.39 -4.25 -2.83
CA SER A 266 -7.56 -5.41 -3.14
C SER A 266 -7.14 -5.33 -4.60
N ILE A 267 -5.88 -5.67 -4.85
CA ILE A 267 -5.31 -5.85 -6.18
C ILE A 267 -4.69 -7.24 -6.29
N GLU A 268 -4.68 -7.78 -7.49
CA GLU A 268 -3.88 -8.96 -7.81
C GLU A 268 -2.42 -8.51 -7.98
N GLY A 269 -1.48 -9.24 -7.38
CA GLY A 269 -0.04 -8.99 -7.48
C GLY A 269 0.61 -9.71 -8.65
N PHE A 270 1.92 -9.55 -8.80
CA PHE A 270 2.70 -10.19 -9.86
C PHE A 270 2.89 -11.70 -9.63
N ASN A 271 2.67 -12.19 -8.40
CA ASN A 271 2.92 -13.58 -8.01
C ASN A 271 4.32 -14.06 -8.43
N ASN A 272 5.29 -13.15 -8.42
CA ASN A 272 6.67 -13.37 -8.83
C ASN A 272 6.81 -14.05 -10.23
N PHE A 273 5.85 -13.80 -11.12
CA PHE A 273 5.76 -14.43 -12.45
C PHE A 273 5.79 -15.98 -12.43
N ARG A 274 5.29 -16.58 -11.35
CA ARG A 274 5.25 -18.03 -11.17
C ARG A 274 4.12 -18.69 -11.96
N ASP A 275 3.06 -17.95 -12.26
CA ASP A 275 1.92 -18.44 -13.02
C ASP A 275 1.26 -17.31 -13.84
N PRO A 276 1.26 -17.41 -15.18
CA PRO A 276 1.93 -18.43 -15.99
C PRO A 276 3.44 -18.20 -16.01
N LEU A 277 4.22 -19.26 -16.24
CA LEU A 277 5.67 -19.17 -16.34
C LEU A 277 6.09 -18.32 -17.54
N THR A 278 7.12 -17.50 -17.33
CA THR A 278 7.81 -16.78 -18.42
C THR A 278 8.39 -17.76 -19.44
N VAL A 279 8.27 -17.44 -20.72
CA VAL A 279 8.72 -18.29 -21.83
C VAL A 279 9.83 -17.61 -22.60
N ILE A 280 10.96 -18.28 -22.80
CA ILE A 280 12.00 -17.82 -23.74
C ILE A 280 11.51 -18.10 -25.16
N ASP A 281 11.41 -17.05 -25.97
CA ASP A 281 11.02 -17.16 -27.37
C ASP A 281 12.21 -17.46 -28.28
N HIS A 282 13.33 -16.77 -28.05
CA HIS A 282 14.54 -16.87 -28.87
C HIS A 282 15.80 -16.48 -28.10
N ILE A 283 16.95 -17.06 -28.49
CA ILE A 283 18.28 -16.69 -27.99
C ILE A 283 19.20 -16.47 -29.19
N ASP A 284 19.85 -15.31 -29.27
CA ASP A 284 20.80 -14.96 -30.34
C ASP A 284 22.22 -14.77 -29.76
N PHE A 285 23.14 -15.66 -30.11
CA PHE A 285 24.56 -15.53 -29.78
C PHE A 285 25.28 -14.77 -30.88
N TRP A 286 25.75 -13.56 -30.57
CA TRP A 286 26.39 -12.71 -31.58
C TRP A 286 27.81 -12.24 -31.22
N GLY A 287 28.23 -12.35 -29.96
CA GLY A 287 29.58 -11.98 -29.54
C GLY A 287 30.27 -13.10 -28.77
N CYS A 288 31.29 -13.73 -29.34
CA CYS A 288 32.16 -14.68 -28.65
C CYS A 288 33.60 -14.20 -28.80
N THR A 289 34.18 -13.71 -27.71
CA THR A 289 35.53 -13.12 -27.68
C THR A 289 36.32 -13.68 -26.51
N ASP A 290 37.61 -13.33 -26.44
CA ASP A 290 38.48 -13.70 -25.30
C ASP A 290 38.04 -13.03 -23.98
N GLU A 291 37.16 -12.03 -24.04
CA GLU A 291 36.62 -11.33 -22.87
C GLU A 291 35.34 -12.00 -22.34
N GLY A 292 34.64 -12.78 -23.18
CA GLY A 292 33.40 -13.46 -22.80
C GLY A 292 32.40 -13.64 -23.93
N TRP A 293 31.15 -13.92 -23.55
CA TRP A 293 30.05 -14.22 -24.47
C TRP A 293 28.92 -13.21 -24.31
N THR A 294 28.40 -12.72 -25.42
CA THR A 294 27.26 -11.81 -25.49
C THR A 294 26.14 -12.43 -26.29
N MET A 295 24.94 -12.41 -25.72
CA MET A 295 23.72 -12.91 -26.37
C MET A 295 22.51 -12.04 -26.03
N ASP A 296 21.55 -12.00 -26.94
CA ASP A 296 20.25 -11.37 -26.70
C ASP A 296 19.21 -12.48 -26.49
N ILE A 297 18.36 -12.33 -25.46
CA ILE A 297 17.36 -13.31 -25.05
C ILE A 297 15.99 -12.64 -25.12
N ASP A 298 15.17 -13.11 -26.05
CA ASP A 298 13.78 -12.67 -26.19
C ASP A 298 12.88 -13.54 -25.31
N VAL A 299 12.09 -12.88 -24.47
CA VAL A 299 11.19 -13.54 -23.52
C VAL A 299 9.78 -12.96 -23.61
N ASN A 300 8.79 -13.85 -23.53
CA ASN A 300 7.39 -13.50 -23.33
C ASN A 300 7.10 -13.51 -21.82
N VAL A 301 6.97 -12.31 -21.23
CA VAL A 301 6.60 -12.12 -19.83
C VAL A 301 5.11 -11.86 -19.74
N THR A 302 4.40 -12.62 -18.90
CA THR A 302 2.97 -12.37 -18.65
C THR A 302 2.78 -11.80 -17.27
N ASN A 303 2.34 -10.55 -17.21
CA ASN A 303 1.94 -9.89 -15.98
C ASN A 303 0.45 -10.16 -15.71
N VAL A 304 0.17 -10.98 -14.70
CA VAL A 304 -1.20 -11.28 -14.24
C VAL A 304 -1.74 -10.25 -13.26
N SER A 305 -0.89 -9.33 -12.79
CA SER A 305 -1.26 -8.29 -11.83
C SER A 305 -2.33 -7.35 -12.41
N GLN A 306 -3.14 -6.79 -11.50
CA GLN A 306 -3.96 -5.62 -11.82
C GLN A 306 -3.11 -4.33 -11.90
N MET A 307 -1.81 -4.42 -11.60
CA MET A 307 -0.86 -3.34 -11.73
C MET A 307 0.02 -3.49 -12.97
N GLY A 308 0.03 -2.48 -13.84
CA GLY A 308 1.01 -2.37 -14.94
C GLY A 308 2.13 -1.41 -14.56
N LEU A 309 3.36 -1.76 -14.93
CA LEU A 309 4.54 -0.94 -14.73
C LEU A 309 5.07 -0.51 -16.09
N ASN A 310 4.41 0.46 -16.71
CA ASN A 310 4.76 0.92 -18.05
C ASN A 310 5.93 1.92 -17.95
N GLY A 311 6.95 1.76 -18.79
CA GLY A 311 8.02 2.75 -18.89
C GLY A 311 8.80 3.02 -17.59
N ILE A 312 8.96 2.00 -16.74
CA ILE A 312 9.72 2.11 -15.47
C ILE A 312 11.25 2.03 -15.66
N GLY A 313 11.74 2.20 -16.89
CA GLY A 313 13.16 2.23 -17.21
C GLY A 313 13.77 0.84 -17.42
N TYR A 314 15.10 0.80 -17.43
CA TYR A 314 15.85 -0.43 -17.65
C TYR A 314 15.69 -1.38 -16.47
N LEU A 315 15.33 -2.64 -16.78
CA LEU A 315 15.28 -3.73 -15.83
C LEU A 315 16.58 -4.54 -15.97
N ASN A 316 17.47 -4.42 -14.99
CA ASN A 316 18.68 -5.23 -14.94
C ASN A 316 18.48 -6.40 -13.98
N LEU A 317 18.74 -7.61 -14.43
CA LEU A 317 18.51 -8.83 -13.66
C LEU A 317 19.80 -9.66 -13.63
N THR A 318 19.78 -10.70 -12.80
CA THR A 318 20.86 -11.66 -12.73
C THR A 318 20.34 -13.02 -13.18
N LEU A 319 21.10 -13.69 -14.04
CA LEU A 319 20.77 -15.00 -14.56
C LEU A 319 21.65 -16.06 -13.90
N TYR A 320 20.97 -17.12 -13.45
CA TYR A 320 21.57 -18.35 -12.97
C TYR A 320 21.12 -19.50 -13.84
N VAL A 321 22.01 -20.45 -14.04
CA VAL A 321 21.69 -21.76 -14.62
C VAL A 321 21.77 -22.77 -13.50
N GLU A 322 20.66 -23.44 -13.21
CA GLU A 322 20.48 -24.22 -11.98
C GLU A 322 20.72 -23.38 -10.71
N GLN A 323 21.90 -23.40 -10.12
CA GLN A 323 22.27 -22.53 -8.98
C GLN A 323 23.56 -21.76 -9.22
N ASP A 324 24.14 -21.89 -10.41
CA ASP A 324 25.40 -21.29 -10.77
C ASP A 324 25.17 -19.95 -11.47
N TYR A 325 25.82 -18.90 -10.95
CA TYR A 325 25.78 -17.57 -11.56
C TYR A 325 26.33 -17.62 -12.98
N LEU A 326 25.58 -17.06 -13.93
CA LEU A 326 25.99 -16.98 -15.32
C LEU A 326 26.36 -15.55 -15.73
N GLY A 327 25.52 -14.57 -15.43
CA GLY A 327 25.78 -13.18 -15.83
C GLY A 327 24.64 -12.22 -15.53
N TYR A 328 24.82 -10.97 -15.94
CA TYR A 328 23.80 -9.92 -15.83
C TYR A 328 22.98 -9.82 -17.12
N LEU A 329 21.67 -9.74 -16.95
CA LEU A 329 20.70 -9.44 -17.99
C LEU A 329 20.39 -7.95 -17.97
N SER A 330 20.70 -7.24 -19.04
CA SER A 330 20.30 -5.85 -19.21
C SER A 330 19.09 -5.77 -20.12
N GLY A 331 17.96 -5.26 -19.61
CA GLY A 331 16.79 -5.01 -20.43
C GLY A 331 17.11 -4.05 -21.57
N MET A 332 16.59 -4.33 -22.76
CA MET A 332 16.82 -3.51 -23.96
C MET A 332 15.61 -2.64 -24.31
N THR A 333 14.50 -2.83 -23.60
CA THR A 333 13.17 -2.24 -23.87
C THR A 333 12.66 -1.42 -22.67
N PRO A 334 13.37 -0.36 -22.24
CA PRO A 334 13.04 0.40 -21.02
C PRO A 334 11.68 1.09 -21.08
N GLU A 335 11.18 1.35 -22.28
CA GLU A 335 9.89 2.01 -22.55
C GLU A 335 8.71 1.05 -22.34
N VAL A 336 8.92 -0.25 -22.55
CA VAL A 336 7.87 -1.27 -22.41
C VAL A 336 7.58 -1.50 -20.93
N GLY A 337 8.63 -1.59 -20.10
CA GLY A 337 8.47 -1.95 -18.69
C GLY A 337 7.81 -3.32 -18.54
N VAL A 338 6.87 -3.48 -17.62
CA VAL A 338 6.07 -4.70 -17.43
C VAL A 338 4.57 -4.32 -17.45
N PRO A 339 3.98 -4.10 -18.64
CA PRO A 339 2.57 -3.75 -18.75
C PRO A 339 1.70 -4.92 -18.30
N ARG A 340 0.42 -4.68 -18.00
CA ARG A 340 -0.52 -5.78 -17.71
C ARG A 340 -0.67 -6.70 -18.92
N GLY A 341 -0.78 -7.99 -18.68
CA GLY A 341 -0.87 -9.00 -19.73
C GLY A 341 0.50 -9.41 -20.29
N MET A 342 0.51 -9.95 -21.50
CA MET A 342 1.73 -10.44 -22.16
C MET A 342 2.52 -9.27 -22.75
N SER A 343 3.84 -9.28 -22.53
CA SER A 343 4.79 -8.39 -23.19
C SER A 343 6.00 -9.19 -23.70
N GLN A 344 6.53 -8.76 -24.84
CA GLN A 344 7.82 -9.22 -25.35
C GLN A 344 8.92 -8.32 -24.80
N GLN A 345 9.92 -8.93 -24.19
CA GLN A 345 11.08 -8.25 -23.63
C GLN A 345 12.34 -8.86 -24.23
N THR A 346 13.32 -8.02 -24.51
CA THR A 346 14.65 -8.47 -24.92
C THR A 346 15.63 -8.13 -23.81
N PHE A 347 16.37 -9.13 -23.34
CA PHE A 347 17.46 -8.95 -22.39
C PHE A 347 18.79 -9.28 -23.04
N ARG A 348 19.77 -8.39 -22.88
CA ARG A 348 21.14 -8.66 -23.26
C ARG A 348 21.89 -9.29 -22.10
N LEU A 349 22.40 -10.49 -22.31
CA LEU A 349 23.29 -11.17 -21.38
C LEU A 349 24.75 -10.96 -21.80
N PHE A 350 25.59 -10.58 -20.85
CA PHE A 350 27.03 -10.71 -20.96
C PHE A 350 27.53 -11.72 -19.92
N VAL A 351 28.24 -12.74 -20.39
CA VAL A 351 28.88 -13.77 -19.59
C VAL A 351 30.38 -13.54 -19.63
N ASP A 352 30.95 -13.17 -18.49
CA ASP A 352 32.39 -12.98 -18.34
C ASP A 352 33.15 -14.30 -18.56
N VAL A 353 34.35 -14.24 -19.17
CA VAL A 353 35.21 -15.40 -19.39
C VAL A 353 35.52 -16.18 -18.10
N ASP A 354 35.55 -15.52 -16.95
CA ASP A 354 35.72 -16.17 -15.64
C ASP A 354 34.58 -17.15 -15.30
N ASN A 355 33.40 -16.98 -15.90
CA ASN A 355 32.25 -17.86 -15.76
C ASN A 355 32.18 -18.94 -16.85
N HIS A 356 33.26 -19.19 -17.60
CA HIS A 356 33.30 -20.17 -18.68
C HIS A 356 32.73 -21.54 -18.29
N SER A 357 33.06 -22.06 -17.11
CA SER A 357 32.56 -23.38 -16.68
C SER A 357 31.02 -23.42 -16.58
N ASN A 358 30.39 -22.31 -16.21
CA ASN A 358 28.92 -22.20 -16.11
C ASN A 358 28.31 -21.97 -17.50
N MET A 359 29.02 -21.27 -18.39
CA MET A 359 28.65 -21.14 -19.80
C MET A 359 28.62 -22.50 -20.51
N VAL A 360 29.66 -23.32 -20.32
CA VAL A 360 29.71 -24.69 -20.87
C VAL A 360 28.58 -25.56 -20.33
N LYS A 361 28.28 -25.47 -19.02
CA LYS A 361 27.13 -26.17 -18.43
C LYS A 361 25.82 -25.77 -19.10
N MET A 362 25.59 -24.47 -19.29
CA MET A 362 24.39 -23.97 -19.98
C MET A 362 24.30 -24.54 -21.40
N VAL A 363 25.36 -24.42 -22.21
CA VAL A 363 25.35 -24.89 -23.59
C VAL A 363 25.17 -26.41 -23.68
N THR A 364 25.77 -27.16 -22.76
CA THR A 364 25.57 -28.62 -22.67
C THR A 364 24.11 -28.95 -22.35
N ALA A 365 23.51 -28.26 -21.37
CA ALA A 365 22.13 -28.47 -20.99
C ALA A 365 21.13 -28.08 -22.11
N LEU A 366 21.46 -27.06 -22.92
CA LEU A 366 20.70 -26.70 -24.12
C LEU A 366 20.72 -27.84 -25.17
N ILE A 367 21.87 -28.49 -25.35
CA ILE A 367 21.99 -29.67 -26.23
C ILE A 367 21.16 -30.84 -25.68
N ASP A 368 21.15 -31.03 -24.36
CA ASP A 368 20.39 -32.08 -23.66
C ASP A 368 18.88 -31.81 -23.57
N ASN A 369 18.39 -30.72 -24.17
CA ASN A 369 16.97 -30.36 -24.30
C ASN A 369 16.27 -30.03 -22.97
N TYR A 370 17.03 -29.71 -21.92
CA TYR A 370 16.46 -29.28 -20.65
C TYR A 370 17.41 -28.32 -19.94
N VAL A 371 16.97 -27.07 -19.76
CA VAL A 371 17.69 -26.09 -18.94
C VAL A 371 16.70 -25.42 -18.00
N GLN A 372 17.08 -25.31 -16.74
CA GLN A 372 16.37 -24.49 -15.77
C GLN A 372 17.16 -23.22 -15.51
N TYR A 373 16.56 -22.09 -15.84
CA TYR A 373 17.08 -20.76 -15.57
C TYR A 373 16.40 -20.17 -14.34
N PHE A 374 17.17 -19.49 -13.50
CA PHE A 374 16.63 -18.65 -12.44
C PHE A 374 17.04 -17.21 -12.70
N ILE A 375 16.06 -16.32 -12.71
CA ILE A 375 16.28 -14.90 -12.94
C ILE A 375 15.89 -14.15 -11.67
N THR A 376 16.84 -13.42 -11.10
CA THR A 376 16.64 -12.67 -9.87
C THR A 376 16.88 -11.18 -10.08
N GLY A 377 16.25 -10.34 -9.24
CA GLY A 377 16.48 -8.90 -9.22
C GLY A 377 17.40 -8.42 -8.10
N GLU A 378 18.20 -9.31 -7.49
CA GLU A 378 19.05 -9.01 -6.32
C GLU A 378 20.23 -8.05 -6.59
N SER A 379 20.37 -7.54 -7.82
CA SER A 379 21.48 -6.66 -8.20
C SER A 379 21.30 -5.23 -7.68
N SER A 380 22.40 -4.62 -7.21
CA SER A 380 22.43 -3.19 -6.84
C SER A 380 22.07 -2.25 -8.00
N TYR A 381 22.19 -2.76 -9.23
CA TYR A 381 21.92 -2.07 -10.49
C TYR A 381 20.57 -2.43 -11.09
N ALA A 382 19.70 -3.17 -10.37
CA ALA A 382 18.47 -3.71 -10.92
C ALA A 382 17.52 -2.65 -11.50
N THR A 383 17.54 -1.46 -10.88
CA THR A 383 16.84 -0.26 -11.35
C THR A 383 17.50 0.99 -10.78
N ASP A 384 17.33 2.11 -11.48
CA ASP A 384 17.71 3.44 -11.00
C ASP A 384 16.69 4.02 -9.98
N TYR A 385 15.52 3.40 -9.87
CA TYR A 385 14.45 3.85 -8.98
C TYR A 385 14.51 3.14 -7.63
N THR A 386 14.96 3.84 -6.59
CA THR A 386 15.19 3.24 -5.27
C THR A 386 13.92 2.69 -4.64
N LEU A 387 12.76 3.27 -4.96
CA LEU A 387 11.44 2.82 -4.49
C LEU A 387 11.08 1.37 -4.86
N PHE A 388 11.69 0.83 -5.92
CA PHE A 388 11.39 -0.52 -6.43
C PHE A 388 12.51 -1.52 -6.18
N LYS A 389 13.62 -1.11 -5.54
CA LYS A 389 14.78 -2.00 -5.35
C LYS A 389 14.45 -3.24 -4.53
N ASP A 390 13.76 -3.09 -3.40
CA ASP A 390 13.44 -4.25 -2.55
C ASP A 390 12.40 -5.16 -3.21
N ALA A 391 11.42 -4.56 -3.91
CA ALA A 391 10.45 -5.31 -4.69
C ALA A 391 11.11 -6.13 -5.80
N LEU A 392 12.10 -5.58 -6.49
CA LEU A 392 12.87 -6.35 -7.48
C LEU A 392 13.79 -7.37 -6.82
N ALA A 393 14.34 -7.09 -5.64
CA ALA A 393 15.23 -8.01 -4.94
C ALA A 393 14.55 -9.34 -4.54
N VAL A 394 13.25 -9.32 -4.25
CA VAL A 394 12.48 -10.56 -3.98
C VAL A 394 12.05 -11.30 -5.25
N MET A 395 12.27 -10.70 -6.43
CA MET A 395 11.92 -11.32 -7.69
C MET A 395 12.82 -12.55 -7.93
N ASN A 396 12.19 -13.68 -8.19
CA ASN A 396 12.82 -14.96 -8.46
C ASN A 396 11.95 -15.75 -9.44
N MET A 397 12.24 -15.60 -10.72
CA MET A 397 11.56 -16.29 -11.80
C MET A 397 12.30 -17.57 -12.14
N SER A 398 11.58 -18.69 -12.21
CA SER A 398 12.11 -19.97 -12.70
C SER A 398 11.58 -20.23 -14.11
N ILE A 399 12.46 -20.36 -15.09
CA ILE A 399 12.11 -20.66 -16.48
C ILE A 399 12.65 -22.04 -16.83
N ILE A 400 11.79 -22.88 -17.40
CA ILE A 400 12.20 -24.17 -17.96
C ILE A 400 12.23 -24.06 -19.47
N TYR A 401 13.39 -24.28 -20.05
CA TYR A 401 13.60 -24.27 -21.49
C TYR A 401 13.76 -25.70 -22.03
N THR A 402 12.95 -26.05 -23.03
CA THR A 402 12.86 -27.44 -23.55
C THR A 402 12.88 -27.53 -25.08
N ASP A 403 13.25 -26.45 -25.77
CA ASP A 403 13.27 -26.38 -27.23
C ASP A 403 14.63 -26.73 -27.86
N SER A 404 15.60 -27.18 -27.04
CA SER A 404 16.98 -27.45 -27.42
C SER A 404 17.56 -26.30 -28.27
N THR A 405 18.29 -26.57 -29.34
CA THR A 405 18.90 -25.54 -30.17
C THR A 405 17.96 -24.98 -31.24
N ARG A 406 16.64 -25.24 -31.19
CA ARG A 406 15.70 -24.87 -32.28
C ARG A 406 15.39 -23.38 -32.33
N ARG A 407 15.49 -22.69 -31.19
CA ARG A 407 15.24 -21.24 -31.06
C ARG A 407 16.54 -20.51 -30.71
N ILE A 408 17.67 -21.06 -31.15
CA ILE A 408 19.00 -20.51 -30.87
C ILE A 408 19.67 -20.20 -32.19
N ASP A 409 20.05 -18.94 -32.37
CA ASP A 409 20.89 -18.51 -33.47
C ASP A 409 22.32 -18.30 -32.99
N LEU A 410 23.27 -18.71 -33.85
CA LEU A 410 24.70 -18.57 -33.62
C LEU A 410 25.28 -17.77 -34.78
N ASN A 411 25.82 -16.59 -34.47
CA ASN A 411 26.56 -15.79 -35.45
C ASN A 411 27.89 -16.46 -35.80
N SER A 412 28.51 -16.06 -36.91
CA SER A 412 29.81 -16.57 -37.37
C SER A 412 30.98 -16.39 -36.40
N SER A 413 30.88 -15.48 -35.41
CA SER A 413 31.83 -15.36 -34.30
C SER A 413 31.67 -16.45 -33.25
N CYS A 414 30.52 -17.12 -33.21
CA CYS A 414 30.10 -18.08 -32.20
C CYS A 414 29.80 -19.43 -32.86
N ASP A 415 30.56 -20.47 -32.54
CA ASP A 415 30.18 -21.83 -32.93
C ASP A 415 30.09 -22.75 -31.71
N LEU A 416 29.30 -23.82 -31.80
CA LEU A 416 29.11 -24.75 -30.68
C LEU A 416 30.42 -25.38 -30.19
N VAL A 417 31.42 -25.52 -31.05
CA VAL A 417 32.74 -26.06 -30.66
C VAL A 417 33.45 -25.03 -29.79
N THR A 418 33.55 -23.78 -30.24
CA THR A 418 34.15 -22.67 -29.49
C THR A 418 33.44 -22.41 -28.17
N LEU A 419 32.13 -22.63 -28.08
CA LEU A 419 31.36 -22.51 -26.83
C LEU A 419 31.61 -23.67 -25.85
N LEU A 420 32.02 -24.84 -26.33
CA LEU A 420 32.28 -26.03 -25.50
C LEU A 420 33.76 -26.25 -25.19
N THR A 421 34.66 -25.70 -26.00
CA THR A 421 36.12 -25.90 -25.90
C THR A 421 36.89 -24.63 -25.55
N GLY A 422 36.21 -23.51 -25.34
CA GLY A 422 36.77 -22.19 -25.06
C GLY A 422 37.83 -22.15 -23.98
#